data_AF-A0A957HEG8-F1
#
_entry.id   AF-A0A957HEG8-F1
#
_cell.length_a   1.000
_cell.length_b   1.000
_cell.length_c   1.000
_cell.angle_alpha   90.00
_cell.angle_beta   90.00
_cell.angle_gamma   90.00
#
_symmetry.space_group_name_H-M   'P 1'
#
loop_
_entity.id
_entity.type
_entity.pdbx_description
1 polymer ?
#
loop_
_entity_poly.entity_id
_entity_poly.type
_entity_poly.pdbx_seq_one_letter_code
_entity_poly.pdbx_strand_id
1 'polypeptide(L)'
;PLPDADTPAPVRFIPAYDNLIISHADRTRIISDEAYKQVFLSAGRVMPTILVDGFVAGKWATERKKADATLTIEPFQPLDAATQEALNAEAERLLPFIEEDAESYTVIFAS
;
A
#
# COMPACT_ATOMS: atom_id res chain seq x y z
N PRO A 1 16.55 -6.67 -19.29
CA PRO A 1 17.71 -6.21 -18.50
C PRO A 1 17.20 -5.83 -17.10
N LEU A 2 18.01 -6.02 -16.06
CA LEU A 2 17.66 -5.54 -14.71
C LEU A 2 17.94 -4.02 -14.61
N PRO A 3 17.20 -3.29 -13.75
CA PRO A 3 17.53 -1.90 -13.42
C PRO A 3 18.94 -1.79 -12.83
N ASP A 4 19.48 -0.57 -12.83
CA ASP A 4 20.71 -0.26 -12.09
C ASP A 4 20.49 -0.51 -10.59
N ALA A 5 21.51 -0.95 -9.87
CA ALA A 5 21.42 -1.28 -8.45
C ALA A 5 21.04 -0.07 -7.59
N ASP A 6 21.38 1.15 -8.03
CA ASP A 6 21.04 2.39 -7.35
C ASP A 6 19.65 2.93 -7.76
N THR A 7 18.90 2.20 -8.60
CA THR A 7 17.53 2.58 -8.95
C THR A 7 16.62 2.43 -7.73
N PRO A 8 16.00 3.52 -7.22
CA PRO A 8 15.11 3.42 -6.07
C PRO A 8 13.93 2.50 -6.34
N ALA A 9 13.56 1.69 -5.35
CA ALA A 9 12.35 0.88 -5.46
C ALA A 9 11.11 1.80 -5.40
N PRO A 10 10.19 1.72 -6.38
CA PRO A 10 9.03 2.60 -6.40
C PRO A 10 8.06 2.26 -5.28
N VAL A 11 7.30 3.25 -4.82
CA VAL A 11 6.16 3.00 -3.93
C VAL A 11 5.08 2.19 -4.66
N ARG A 12 4.41 1.28 -3.95
CA ARG A 12 3.35 0.44 -4.53
C ARG A 12 2.23 0.18 -3.53
N PHE A 13 1.00 0.18 -4.01
CA PHE A 13 -0.16 -0.35 -3.29
C PHE A 13 -0.35 -1.82 -3.66
N ILE A 14 -0.23 -2.70 -2.68
CA ILE A 14 -0.34 -4.14 -2.83
C ILE A 14 -1.69 -4.58 -2.28
N PRO A 15 -2.55 -5.26 -3.07
CA PRO A 15 -3.85 -5.70 -2.59
C PRO A 15 -3.70 -6.78 -1.52
N ALA A 16 -4.76 -6.97 -0.74
CA ALA A 16 -4.83 -8.09 0.19
C ALA A 16 -4.62 -9.43 -0.55
N TYR A 17 -3.89 -10.34 0.08
CA TYR A 17 -3.58 -11.69 -0.44
C TYR A 17 -2.72 -11.74 -1.71
N ASP A 18 -2.05 -10.65 -2.08
CA ASP A 18 -1.09 -10.70 -3.18
C ASP A 18 0.02 -11.73 -2.91
N ASN A 19 0.43 -12.46 -3.96
CA ASN A 19 1.48 -13.47 -3.89
C ASN A 19 2.80 -12.93 -3.34
N LEU A 20 3.10 -11.67 -3.62
CA LEU A 20 4.26 -10.97 -3.07
C LEU A 20 4.28 -11.04 -1.53
N ILE A 21 3.10 -10.94 -0.90
CA ILE A 21 2.91 -10.95 0.55
C ILE A 21 2.79 -12.38 1.08
N ILE A 22 2.01 -13.25 0.41
CA ILE A 22 1.58 -14.52 1.02
C ILE A 22 2.36 -15.76 0.57
N SER A 23 3.08 -15.74 -0.54
CA SER A 23 3.50 -16.99 -1.21
C SER A 23 4.96 -17.41 -0.95
N HIS A 24 5.73 -16.63 -0.19
CA HIS A 24 7.10 -16.96 0.18
C HIS A 24 7.22 -17.46 1.62
N ALA A 25 8.05 -18.48 1.85
CA ALA A 25 8.31 -19.01 3.19
C ALA A 25 9.07 -17.98 4.05
N ASP A 26 10.11 -17.37 3.48
CA ASP A 26 10.83 -16.24 4.05
C ASP A 26 10.23 -14.93 3.52
N ARG A 27 9.48 -14.24 4.38
CA ARG A 27 8.82 -12.94 4.07
C ARG A 27 9.59 -11.74 4.60
N THR A 28 10.69 -11.96 5.33
CA THR A 28 11.50 -10.89 5.92
C THR A 28 12.16 -9.99 4.88
N ARG A 29 12.21 -10.47 3.63
CA ARG A 29 12.70 -9.74 2.45
C ARG A 29 11.90 -8.48 2.12
N ILE A 30 10.65 -8.40 2.57
CA ILE A 30 9.76 -7.26 2.30
C ILE A 30 8.88 -6.88 3.51
N ILE A 31 8.71 -7.75 4.51
CA ILE A 31 7.88 -7.50 5.69
C ILE A 31 8.75 -7.67 6.93
N SER A 32 8.94 -6.60 7.72
CA SER A 32 9.64 -6.71 9.00
C SER A 32 8.82 -7.50 10.03
N ASP A 33 9.47 -7.99 11.07
CA ASP A 33 8.80 -8.71 12.16
C ASP A 33 7.75 -7.83 12.87
N GLU A 34 8.00 -6.53 12.99
CA GLU A 34 7.07 -5.53 13.55
C GLU A 34 5.85 -5.32 12.64
N ALA A 35 6.06 -5.30 11.32
CA ALA A 35 5.00 -5.15 10.33
C ALA A 35 4.14 -6.43 10.23
N TYR A 36 4.73 -7.61 10.44
CA TYR A 36 4.06 -8.90 10.23
C TYR A 36 2.71 -8.99 10.94
N LYS A 37 2.64 -8.61 12.22
CA LYS A 37 1.41 -8.68 13.03
C LYS A 37 0.34 -7.66 12.63
N GLN A 38 0.73 -6.60 11.93
CA GLN A 38 -0.18 -5.59 11.40
C GLN A 38 -0.75 -5.99 10.02
N VAL A 39 -0.03 -6.85 9.30
CA VAL A 39 -0.41 -7.36 7.97
C VAL A 39 -1.21 -8.66 8.07
N PHE A 40 -0.74 -9.61 8.87
CA PHE A 40 -1.36 -10.92 9.06
C PHE A 40 -2.18 -10.94 10.34
N LEU A 41 -3.51 -10.89 10.17
CA LEU A 41 -4.47 -10.89 11.27
C LEU A 41 -5.02 -12.31 11.53
N SER A 42 -5.84 -12.42 12.58
CA SER A 42 -6.50 -13.66 12.92
C SER A 42 -7.44 -14.15 11.80
N ALA A 43 -7.77 -15.44 11.84
CA ALA A 43 -8.61 -16.11 10.84
C ALA A 43 -8.09 -16.01 9.39
N GLY A 44 -6.77 -15.91 9.21
CA GLY A 44 -6.12 -15.90 7.89
C GLY A 44 -6.31 -14.61 7.12
N ARG A 45 -6.78 -13.53 7.75
CA ARG A 45 -6.98 -12.24 7.08
C ARG A 45 -5.65 -11.55 6.82
N VAL A 46 -5.45 -11.08 5.60
CA VAL A 46 -4.26 -10.32 5.19
C VAL A 46 -4.70 -8.91 4.78
N MET A 47 -4.02 -7.90 5.30
CA MET A 47 -4.31 -6.50 4.97
C MET A 47 -3.72 -6.12 3.60
N PRO A 48 -4.37 -5.23 2.83
CA PRO A 48 -3.70 -4.51 1.76
C PRO A 48 -2.54 -3.68 2.33
N THR A 49 -1.41 -3.63 1.64
CA THR A 49 -0.18 -3.01 2.14
C THR A 49 0.37 -1.96 1.18
N ILE A 50 1.13 -1.00 1.71
CA ILE A 50 1.94 -0.09 0.90
C ILE A 50 3.40 -0.50 0.99
N LEU A 51 4.11 -0.48 -0.13
CA LEU A 51 5.56 -0.60 -0.17
C LEU A 51 6.19 0.78 -0.25
N VAL A 52 7.23 0.99 0.54
CA VAL A 52 8.17 2.11 0.47
C VAL A 52 9.57 1.52 0.46
N ASP A 53 10.35 1.88 -0.56
CA ASP A 53 11.69 1.33 -0.79
C ASP A 53 11.74 -0.22 -0.80
N GLY A 54 10.68 -0.85 -1.33
CA GLY A 54 10.56 -2.30 -1.43
C GLY A 54 10.09 -3.00 -0.13
N PHE A 55 9.89 -2.28 0.97
CA PHE A 55 9.41 -2.83 2.23
C PHE A 55 7.98 -2.39 2.56
N VAL A 56 7.23 -3.27 3.22
CA VAL A 56 5.91 -2.94 3.75
C VAL A 56 6.05 -1.87 4.83
N ALA A 57 5.48 -0.69 4.55
CA ALA A 57 5.57 0.48 5.41
C ALA A 57 4.22 0.92 5.99
N GLY A 58 3.14 0.22 5.64
CA GLY A 58 1.80 0.54 6.10
C GLY A 58 0.73 -0.33 5.47
N LYS A 59 -0.52 -0.02 5.81
CA LYS A 59 -1.72 -0.61 5.23
C LYS A 59 -2.54 0.45 4.50
N TRP A 60 -3.45 0.00 3.66
CA TRP A 60 -4.40 0.89 3.01
C TRP A 60 -5.77 0.25 2.91
N ALA A 61 -6.78 1.08 2.70
CA ALA A 61 -8.15 0.66 2.45
C ALA A 61 -8.82 1.63 1.49
N THR A 62 -9.88 1.15 0.84
CA THR A 62 -10.79 2.00 0.09
C THR A 62 -12.19 1.92 0.64
N GLU A 63 -12.90 3.04 0.58
CA GLU A 63 -14.32 3.14 0.87
C GLU A 63 -14.98 3.95 -0.24
N ARG A 64 -16.11 3.46 -0.76
CA ARG A 64 -16.97 4.21 -1.68
C ARG A 64 -18.28 4.58 -0.99
N LYS A 65 -18.62 5.86 -1.01
CA LYS A 65 -19.90 6.40 -0.56
C LYS A 65 -20.60 7.08 -1.74
N LYS A 66 -21.64 6.44 -2.27
CA LYS A 66 -22.31 6.87 -3.50
C LYS A 66 -21.29 6.98 -4.65
N ALA A 67 -21.05 8.19 -5.13
CA ALA A 67 -20.12 8.50 -6.21
C ALA A 67 -18.73 8.94 -5.71
N ASP A 68 -18.50 9.00 -4.40
CA ASP A 68 -17.25 9.47 -3.83
C ASP A 68 -16.42 8.28 -3.34
N ALA A 69 -15.23 8.09 -3.90
CA ALA A 69 -14.27 7.07 -3.49
C ALA A 69 -13.14 7.70 -2.67
N THR A 70 -12.82 7.09 -1.52
CA THR A 70 -11.72 7.49 -0.65
C THR A 70 -10.72 6.35 -0.50
N LEU A 71 -9.44 6.64 -0.73
CA LEU A 71 -8.32 5.78 -0.35
C LEU A 71 -7.69 6.31 0.93
N THR A 72 -7.62 5.46 1.95
CA THR A 72 -6.97 5.76 3.22
C THR A 72 -5.63 5.04 3.28
N ILE A 73 -4.56 5.80 3.49
CA ILE A 73 -3.20 5.32 3.70
C ILE A 73 -2.93 5.35 5.21
N GLU A 74 -2.50 4.23 5.78
CA GLU A 74 -2.19 4.10 7.21
C GLU A 74 -0.72 3.63 7.37
N PRO A 75 0.24 4.57 7.42
CA PRO A 75 1.64 4.24 7.63
C PRO A 75 1.88 3.64 9.02
N PHE A 76 2.82 2.69 9.13
CA PHE A 76 3.23 2.13 10.42
C PHE A 76 4.16 3.07 11.19
N GLN A 77 4.82 3.99 10.49
CA GLN A 77 5.70 5.03 11.02
C GLN A 77 5.48 6.33 10.21
N PRO A 78 5.81 7.51 10.75
CA PRO A 78 5.75 8.76 10.01
C PRO A 78 6.58 8.70 8.72
N LEU A 79 6.00 9.14 7.61
CA LEU A 79 6.65 9.20 6.30
C LEU A 79 7.13 10.63 6.02
N ASP A 80 8.25 10.75 5.31
CA ASP A 80 8.70 12.05 4.82
C ASP A 80 7.80 12.61 3.71
N ALA A 81 7.96 13.90 3.40
CA ALA A 81 7.10 14.58 2.43
C ALA A 81 7.22 13.98 1.01
N ALA A 82 8.42 13.56 0.61
CA ALA A 82 8.66 12.98 -0.71
C ALA A 82 7.95 11.63 -0.88
N THR A 83 7.97 10.80 0.17
CA THR A 83 7.27 9.51 0.18
C THR A 83 5.76 9.71 0.17
N GLN A 84 5.24 10.68 0.94
CA GLN A 84 3.81 11.02 0.93
C GLN A 84 3.36 11.50 -0.45
N GLU A 85 4.15 12.35 -1.11
CA GLU A 85 3.88 12.83 -2.48
C GLU A 85 3.87 11.67 -3.49
N ALA A 86 4.86 10.77 -3.41
CA ALA A 86 4.93 9.60 -4.29
C ALA A 86 3.73 8.66 -4.09
N LEU A 87 3.32 8.42 -2.85
CA LEU A 87 2.16 7.60 -2.52
C LEU A 87 0.85 8.26 -2.98
N ASN A 88 0.70 9.58 -2.82
CA ASN A 88 -0.45 10.32 -3.36
C ASN A 88 -0.53 10.17 -4.87
N ALA A 89 0.56 10.40 -5.59
CA ALA A 89 0.57 10.27 -7.05
C ALA A 89 0.25 8.84 -7.52
N GLU A 90 0.71 7.81 -6.80
CA GLU A 90 0.33 6.42 -7.09
C GLU A 90 -1.13 6.14 -6.76
N ALA A 91 -1.64 6.64 -5.64
CA ALA A 91 -3.04 6.49 -5.24
C ALA A 91 -4.00 7.17 -6.22
N GLU A 92 -3.64 8.35 -6.74
CA GLU A 92 -4.41 9.06 -7.77
C GLU A 92 -4.51 8.28 -9.09
N ARG A 93 -3.52 7.43 -9.40
CA ARG A 93 -3.61 6.49 -10.53
C ARG A 93 -4.41 5.25 -10.21
N LEU A 94 -4.27 4.74 -8.99
CA LEU A 94 -4.92 3.51 -8.56
C LEU A 94 -6.42 3.69 -8.37
N LEU A 95 -6.85 4.77 -7.71
CA LEU A 95 -8.22 4.92 -7.23
C LEU A 95 -9.25 4.91 -8.38
N PRO A 96 -9.04 5.60 -9.52
CA PRO A 96 -9.92 5.49 -10.68
C PRO A 96 -9.91 4.11 -11.33
N PHE A 97 -8.82 3.36 -11.20
CA PHE A 97 -8.72 2.00 -11.74
C PHE A 97 -9.53 0.99 -10.92
N ILE A 98 -9.62 1.16 -9.60
CA ILE A 98 -10.35 0.22 -8.71
C ILE A 98 -11.78 0.70 -8.36
N GLU A 99 -12.09 1.97 -8.58
CA GLU A 99 -13.41 2.58 -8.35
C GLU A 99 -13.87 3.32 -9.63
N GLU A 100 -14.03 2.57 -10.73
CA GLU A 100 -14.30 3.12 -12.08
C GLU A 100 -15.60 3.94 -12.19
N ASP A 101 -16.59 3.62 -11.36
CA ASP A 101 -17.91 4.28 -11.34
C ASP A 101 -17.98 5.48 -10.38
N ALA A 102 -16.88 5.85 -9.71
CA ALA A 102 -16.84 7.03 -8.86
C ALA A 102 -16.70 8.31 -9.69
N GLU A 103 -17.38 9.37 -9.25
CA GLU A 103 -17.30 10.71 -9.87
C GLU A 103 -16.25 11.59 -9.17
N SER A 104 -15.89 11.25 -7.92
CA SER A 104 -14.86 11.97 -7.16
C SER A 104 -13.93 11.02 -6.40
N TYR A 105 -12.68 11.47 -6.24
CA TYR A 105 -11.59 10.69 -5.67
C TYR A 105 -10.88 11.49 -4.59
N THR A 106 -10.71 10.90 -3.42
CA THR A 106 -9.98 11.50 -2.30
C THR A 106 -8.92 10.54 -1.79
N VAL A 107 -7.71 11.05 -1.54
CA VAL A 107 -6.64 10.31 -0.86
C VAL A 107 -6.40 10.96 0.49
N ILE A 108 -6.40 10.16 1.56
CA ILE A 108 -6.14 10.63 2.92
C ILE A 108 -5.06 9.79 3.59
N PHE A 109 -4.24 10.42 4.42
CA PHE A 109 -3.36 9.75 5.36
C PHE A 109 -4.04 9.72 6.74
N ALA A 110 -4.18 8.53 7.31
CA ALA A 110 -4.61 8.40 8.70
C ALA A 110 -3.51 8.91 9.64
N SER A 111 -3.93 9.69 10.63
CA SER A 111 -3.09 10.24 11.70
C SER A 111 -2.86 9.24 12.82
#